data_AF-E3I281-F1
#
_entry.id   AF-E3I281-F1
#
_cell.length_a   1.000
_cell.length_b   1.000
_cell.length_c   1.000
_cell.angle_alpha   90.00
_cell.angle_beta   90.00
_cell.angle_gamma   90.00
#
_symmetry.space_group_name_H-M   'P 1'
#
loop_
_entity.id
_entity.type
_entity.pdbx_description
1 polymer ?
#
loop_
_entity_poly.entity_id
_entity_poly.type
_entity_poly.pdbx_seq_one_letter_code
_entity_poly.pdbx_strand_id
1 'polypeptide(L)'
;MAEPHIISGLKAKQEELRRRISDLEKRIKETRSDLATITEALRICGDTAPTSKPGNLFKPGELSRIILDALRTSDGMDANELTARVMEELALDRSNAALVKKVRDRVGVALLRYHARGYLKQGQLRNRMRVWRVA
;
A
#
# COMPACT_ATOMS: atom_id res chain seq x y z
N MET A 1 31.17 6.34 29.48
CA MET A 1 29.97 5.76 30.13
C MET A 1 28.84 6.75 29.93
N ALA A 2 27.78 6.40 29.18
CA ALA A 2 26.64 7.30 29.03
C ALA A 2 25.96 7.46 30.41
N GLU A 3 25.83 8.69 30.88
CA GLU A 3 25.27 8.98 32.21
C GLU A 3 23.86 8.37 32.34
N PRO A 4 23.55 7.65 33.43
CA PRO A 4 22.26 6.97 33.65
C PRO A 4 21.03 7.86 33.45
N HIS A 5 21.19 9.17 33.67
CA HIS A 5 20.15 10.18 33.47
C HIS A 5 19.75 10.36 31.99
N ILE A 6 20.71 10.28 31.07
CA ILE A 6 20.45 10.44 29.63
C ILE A 6 19.63 9.24 29.12
N ILE A 7 19.98 8.02 29.54
CA ILE A 7 19.26 6.80 29.15
C ILE A 7 17.83 6.82 29.73
N SER A 8 17.65 7.27 30.97
CA SER A 8 16.33 7.44 31.59
C SER A 8 15.45 8.43 30.81
N GLY A 9 16.00 9.60 30.45
CA GLY A 9 15.29 10.62 29.67
C GLY A 9 14.87 10.11 28.29
N LEU A 10 15.75 9.37 27.60
CA LEU A 10 15.44 8.76 26.31
C LEU A 10 14.34 7.69 26.42
N LYS A 11 14.36 6.85 27.46
CA LYS A 11 13.29 5.88 27.71
C LYS A 11 11.95 6.56 27.99
N ALA A 12 11.94 7.63 28.78
CA ALA A 12 10.73 8.41 29.03
C ALA A 12 10.16 9.00 27.73
N LYS A 13 11.03 9.56 26.87
CA LYS A 13 10.61 10.10 25.57
C LYS A 13 10.11 9.01 24.62
N GLN A 14 10.74 7.84 24.62
CA GLN A 14 10.30 6.71 23.81
C GLN A 14 8.89 6.25 24.19
N GLU A 15 8.59 6.20 25.49
CA GLU A 15 7.27 5.83 25.98
C GLU A 15 6.20 6.90 25.64
N GLU A 16 6.55 8.18 25.76
CA GLU A 16 5.69 9.30 25.33
C GLU A 16 5.34 9.18 23.83
N LEU A 17 6.34 8.92 22.98
CA LEU A 17 6.13 8.77 21.54
C LEU A 17 5.26 7.55 21.21
N ARG A 18 5.46 6.42 21.91
CA ARG A 18 4.63 5.22 21.73
C ARG A 18 3.16 5.47 22.07
N ARG A 19 2.89 6.17 23.18
CA ARG A 19 1.52 6.56 23.56
C ARG A 19 0.90 7.45 22.50
N ARG A 20 1.64 8.47 22.04
CA ARG A 20 1.15 9.39 21.01
C ARG A 20 0.85 8.69 19.68
N ILE A 21 1.65 7.71 19.28
CA ILE A 21 1.36 6.87 18.10
C ILE A 21 0.05 6.10 18.31
N SER A 22 -0.12 5.45 19.46
CA SER A 22 -1.33 4.68 19.77
C SER A 22 -2.60 5.54 19.74
N ASP A 23 -2.53 6.76 20.28
CA ASP A 23 -3.64 7.72 20.26
C ASP A 23 -3.97 8.19 18.84
N LEU A 24 -2.95 8.43 18.00
CA LEU A 24 -3.13 8.82 16.61
C LEU A 24 -3.75 7.68 15.79
N GLU A 25 -3.29 6.43 15.99
CA GLU A 25 -3.87 5.25 15.35
C GLU A 25 -5.34 5.06 15.73
N LYS A 26 -5.68 5.27 17.01
CA LYS A 26 -7.07 5.24 17.49
C LYS A 26 -7.92 6.30 16.79
N ARG A 27 -7.44 7.54 16.71
CA ARG A 27 -8.14 8.64 16.01
C ARG A 27 -8.32 8.34 14.52
N ILE A 28 -7.30 7.79 13.85
CA ILE A 28 -7.43 7.35 12.45
C ILE A 28 -8.54 6.30 12.31
N LYS A 29 -8.61 5.34 13.23
CA LYS A 29 -9.66 4.31 13.21
C LYS A 29 -11.05 4.92 13.40
N GLU A 30 -11.21 5.83 14.35
CA GLU A 30 -12.45 6.56 14.61
C GLU A 30 -12.88 7.36 13.39
N THR A 31 -12.01 8.22 12.85
CA THR A 31 -12.31 9.03 11.66
C THR A 31 -12.65 8.18 10.44
N ARG A 32 -12.03 7.01 10.26
CA ARG A 32 -12.40 6.07 9.19
C ARG A 32 -13.80 5.50 9.37
N SER A 33 -14.20 5.22 10.62
CA SER A 33 -15.56 4.79 10.95
C SER A 33 -16.57 5.89 10.67
N ASP A 34 -16.28 7.12 11.09
CA ASP A 34 -17.14 8.28 10.84
C ASP A 34 -17.33 8.55 9.36
N LEU A 35 -16.23 8.48 8.59
CA LEU A 35 -16.26 8.62 7.14
C LEU A 35 -17.14 7.55 6.49
N ALA A 36 -17.06 6.29 6.94
CA ALA A 36 -17.91 5.21 6.44
C ALA A 36 -19.40 5.48 6.73
N THR A 37 -19.72 5.95 7.94
CA THR A 37 -21.08 6.34 8.33
C THR A 37 -21.62 7.47 7.45
N ILE A 38 -20.86 8.54 7.27
CA ILE A 38 -21.24 9.68 6.42
C ILE A 38 -21.40 9.24 4.97
N THR A 39 -20.50 8.38 4.49
CA THR A 39 -20.55 7.83 3.13
C THR A 39 -21.85 7.05 2.90
N GLU A 40 -22.29 6.23 3.87
CA GLU A 40 -23.56 5.51 3.76
C GLU A 40 -24.76 6.46 3.85
N ALA A 41 -24.70 7.49 4.71
CA ALA A 41 -25.74 8.52 4.77
C ALA A 41 -25.89 9.26 3.43
N LEU A 42 -24.78 9.66 2.81
CA LEU A 42 -24.78 10.29 1.48
C LEU A 42 -25.38 9.36 0.41
N ARG A 43 -25.06 8.06 0.46
CA ARG A 43 -25.64 7.04 -0.42
C ARG A 43 -27.16 6.95 -0.26
N ILE A 44 -27.66 6.95 0.97
CA ILE A 44 -29.11 6.94 1.27
C ILE A 44 -29.77 8.22 0.74
N CYS A 45 -29.11 9.36 0.84
CA CYS A 45 -29.59 10.65 0.34
C CYS A 45 -29.52 10.80 -1.19
N GLY A 46 -29.07 9.78 -1.92
CA GLY A 46 -29.02 9.78 -3.39
C GLY A 46 -27.77 10.43 -4.00
N ASP A 47 -26.78 10.82 -3.17
CA ASP A 47 -25.48 11.25 -3.66
C ASP A 47 -24.65 10.00 -4.03
N THR A 48 -24.45 9.81 -5.33
CA THR A 48 -23.70 8.67 -5.91
C THR A 48 -22.27 9.05 -6.25
N ALA A 49 -21.69 10.05 -5.57
CA ALA A 49 -20.25 10.26 -5.59
C ALA A 49 -19.54 8.89 -5.42
N PRO A 50 -18.54 8.56 -6.26
CA PRO A 50 -18.01 7.21 -6.36
C PRO A 50 -17.37 6.83 -5.04
N THR A 51 -18.14 6.14 -4.22
CA THR A 51 -17.70 5.48 -3.01
C THR A 51 -16.68 4.44 -3.47
N SER A 52 -15.40 4.71 -3.21
CA SER A 52 -14.37 3.71 -3.41
C SER A 52 -14.74 2.54 -2.52
N LYS A 53 -15.36 1.51 -3.10
CA LYS A 53 -15.86 0.33 -2.38
C LYS A 53 -14.75 -0.17 -1.45
N PRO A 54 -15.07 -0.64 -0.22
CA PRO A 54 -14.10 -1.22 0.72
C PRO A 54 -13.32 -2.47 0.22
N GLY A 55 -13.42 -2.81 -1.07
CA GLY A 55 -12.67 -3.86 -1.75
C GLY A 55 -11.83 -3.40 -2.97
N ASN A 56 -11.94 -2.14 -3.39
CA ASN A 56 -11.13 -1.59 -4.48
C ASN A 56 -10.01 -0.73 -3.89
N LEU A 57 -8.91 -1.40 -3.52
CA LEU A 57 -7.63 -0.75 -3.21
C LEU A 57 -7.13 0.16 -4.34
N PHE A 58 -7.66 -0.03 -5.55
CA PHE A 58 -7.26 0.66 -6.77
C PHE A 58 -8.51 1.10 -7.52
N LYS A 59 -8.49 2.31 -8.07
CA LYS A 59 -9.44 2.74 -9.11
C LYS A 59 -9.31 1.82 -10.34
N PRO A 60 -10.36 1.69 -11.16
CA PRO A 60 -10.27 0.94 -12.41
C PRO A 60 -9.06 1.38 -13.25
N GLY A 61 -8.19 0.44 -13.62
CA GLY A 61 -6.99 0.71 -14.41
C GLY A 61 -5.79 1.30 -13.65
N GLU A 62 -5.96 1.80 -12.43
CA GLU A 62 -4.91 2.50 -11.66
C GLU A 62 -3.71 1.60 -11.36
N LEU A 63 -3.94 0.40 -10.83
CA LEU A 63 -2.88 -0.58 -10.58
C LEU A 63 -2.10 -0.92 -11.85
N SER A 64 -2.80 -1.00 -12.97
CA SER A 64 -2.20 -1.39 -14.25
C SER A 64 -1.34 -0.27 -14.82
N ARG A 65 -1.81 0.97 -14.70
CA ARG A 65 -1.04 2.16 -15.06
C ARG A 65 0.26 2.21 -14.26
N ILE A 66 0.18 2.08 -12.93
CA ILE A 66 1.36 2.12 -12.06
C ILE A 66 2.36 1.00 -12.39
N ILE A 67 1.89 -0.24 -12.59
CA ILE A 67 2.76 -1.36 -12.94
C ILE A 67 3.45 -1.12 -14.29
N LEU A 68 2.70 -0.72 -15.32
CA LEU A 68 3.26 -0.52 -16.66
C LEU A 68 4.21 0.68 -16.70
N ASP A 69 3.89 1.79 -16.03
CA ASP A 69 4.75 2.96 -15.95
C ASP A 69 6.06 2.64 -15.20
N ALA A 70 5.98 1.88 -14.11
CA ALA A 70 7.16 1.38 -13.40
C ALA A 70 8.04 0.47 -14.28
N LEU A 71 7.42 -0.46 -15.01
CA LEU A 71 8.13 -1.38 -15.89
C LEU A 71 8.68 -0.71 -17.16
N ARG A 72 8.12 0.41 -17.62
CA ARG A 72 8.65 1.20 -18.73
C ARG A 72 9.88 2.01 -18.34
N THR A 73 9.95 2.42 -17.09
CA THR A 73 11.02 3.30 -16.58
C THR A 73 12.21 2.50 -16.01
N SER A 74 12.13 1.17 -16.00
CA SER A 74 13.16 0.29 -15.43
C SER A 74 13.47 -0.90 -16.35
N ASP A 75 14.67 -1.47 -16.24
CA ASP A 75 15.06 -2.71 -16.96
C ASP A 75 14.42 -4.00 -16.38
N GLY A 76 13.24 -3.85 -15.79
CA GLY A 76 12.44 -4.89 -15.16
C GLY A 76 12.47 -4.85 -13.63
N MET A 77 11.31 -5.17 -13.06
CA MET A 77 11.09 -5.24 -11.62
C MET A 77 10.49 -6.58 -11.20
N ASP A 78 10.79 -6.99 -9.98
CA ASP A 78 10.11 -8.09 -9.33
C ASP A 78 8.79 -7.66 -8.65
N ALA A 79 8.03 -8.64 -8.18
CA ALA A 79 6.73 -8.37 -7.57
C ALA A 79 6.82 -7.59 -6.25
N ASN A 80 7.92 -7.68 -5.50
CA ASN A 80 8.12 -6.94 -4.26
C ASN A 80 8.42 -5.47 -4.53
N GLU A 81 9.29 -5.20 -5.50
CA GLU A 81 9.63 -3.85 -5.93
C GLU A 81 8.39 -3.13 -6.49
N LEU A 82 7.60 -3.82 -7.32
CA LEU A 82 6.33 -3.30 -7.82
C LEU A 82 5.33 -3.05 -6.69
N THR A 83 5.27 -3.93 -5.69
CA THR A 83 4.43 -3.73 -4.50
C THR A 83 4.87 -2.49 -3.73
N ALA A 84 6.17 -2.32 -3.49
CA ALA A 84 6.72 -1.16 -2.80
C ALA A 84 6.41 0.14 -3.55
N ARG A 85 6.52 0.11 -4.89
CA ARG A 85 6.22 1.25 -5.76
C ARG A 85 4.73 1.62 -5.74
N VAL A 86 3.84 0.62 -5.80
CA VAL A 86 2.39 0.83 -5.68
C VAL A 86 2.02 1.40 -4.31
N MET A 87 2.64 0.89 -3.24
CA MET A 87 2.43 1.42 -1.89
C MET A 87 2.94 2.85 -1.74
N GLU A 88 4.04 3.21 -2.41
CA GLU A 88 4.58 4.58 -2.45
C GLU A 88 3.65 5.56 -3.16
N GLU A 89 3.29 5.23 -4.39
CA GLU A 89 2.51 6.08 -5.28
C GLU A 89 1.13 6.40 -4.70
N LEU A 90 0.55 5.44 -3.97
CA LEU A 90 -0.77 5.56 -3.34
C LEU A 90 -0.69 6.02 -1.87
N ALA A 91 0.50 6.39 -1.38
CA ALA A 91 0.75 6.80 0.00
C ALA A 91 0.13 5.83 1.04
N LEU A 92 0.24 4.52 0.77
CA LEU A 92 -0.32 3.48 1.62
C LEU A 92 0.62 3.15 2.78
N ASP A 93 0.02 2.79 3.92
CA ASP A 93 0.78 2.43 5.12
C ASP A 93 1.56 1.12 4.94
N ARG A 94 2.88 1.25 4.82
CA ARG A 94 3.82 0.12 4.66
C ARG A 94 4.01 -0.69 5.95
N SER A 95 3.66 -0.14 7.11
CA SER A 95 3.77 -0.85 8.39
C SER A 95 2.64 -1.87 8.59
N ASN A 96 1.53 -1.69 7.86
CA ASN A 96 0.41 -2.62 7.86
C ASN A 96 0.70 -3.85 6.99
N ALA A 97 1.20 -4.91 7.61
CA ALA A 97 1.54 -6.17 6.93
C ALA A 97 0.36 -6.79 6.16
N ALA A 98 -0.88 -6.65 6.66
CA ALA A 98 -2.07 -7.16 5.99
C ALA A 98 -2.38 -6.39 4.70
N LEU A 99 -2.18 -5.07 4.70
CA LEU A 99 -2.32 -4.22 3.52
C LEU A 99 -1.25 -4.53 2.48
N VAL A 100 0.02 -4.60 2.90
CA VAL A 100 1.15 -4.97 2.01
C VAL A 100 0.90 -6.31 1.34
N LYS A 101 0.46 -7.32 2.09
CA LYS A 101 0.11 -8.64 1.54
C LYS A 101 -1.01 -8.54 0.50
N LYS A 102 -2.10 -7.82 0.79
CA LYS A 102 -3.21 -7.61 -0.15
C LYS A 102 -2.77 -6.94 -1.45
N VAL A 103 -1.93 -5.90 -1.35
CA VAL A 103 -1.40 -5.20 -2.54
C VAL A 103 -0.51 -6.13 -3.35
N ARG A 104 0.40 -6.87 -2.70
CA ARG A 104 1.26 -7.85 -3.37
C ARG A 104 0.48 -8.91 -4.13
N ASP A 105 -0.56 -9.48 -3.50
CA ASP A 105 -1.38 -10.52 -4.13
C ASP A 105 -2.11 -9.96 -5.37
N ARG A 106 -2.58 -8.70 -5.31
CA ARG A 106 -3.19 -8.01 -6.45
C ARG A 106 -2.19 -7.69 -7.57
N VAL A 107 -0.97 -7.27 -7.22
CA VAL A 107 0.13 -7.09 -8.18
C VAL A 107 0.44 -8.40 -8.89
N GLY A 108 0.55 -9.52 -8.16
CA GLY A 108 0.79 -10.84 -8.74
C GLY A 108 -0.29 -11.26 -9.74
N VAL A 109 -1.58 -11.11 -9.38
CA VAL A 109 -2.69 -11.40 -10.29
C VAL A 109 -2.67 -10.50 -11.53
N ALA A 110 -2.33 -9.22 -11.38
CA ALA A 110 -2.22 -8.30 -12.50
C ALA A 110 -1.09 -8.71 -13.46
N LEU A 111 0.10 -9.03 -12.94
CA LEU A 111 1.25 -9.47 -13.74
C LEU A 111 0.94 -10.72 -14.56
N LEU A 112 0.33 -11.73 -13.93
CA LEU A 112 -0.10 -12.96 -14.62
C LEU A 112 -1.11 -12.66 -15.73
N ARG A 113 -2.09 -11.79 -15.46
CA ARG A 113 -3.09 -11.37 -16.45
C ARG A 113 -2.46 -10.66 -17.64
N TYR A 114 -1.49 -9.76 -17.41
CA TYR A 114 -0.83 -9.01 -18.48
C TYR A 114 0.15 -9.86 -19.28
N HIS A 115 0.80 -10.82 -18.64
CA HIS A 115 1.60 -11.83 -19.33
C HIS A 115 0.73 -12.72 -20.23
N ALA A 116 -0.40 -13.21 -19.73
CA ALA A 116 -1.32 -14.02 -20.53
C ALA A 116 -1.88 -13.27 -21.75
N ARG A 117 -1.91 -11.94 -21.70
CA ARG A 117 -2.31 -11.06 -22.81
C ARG A 117 -1.14 -10.59 -23.69
N GLY A 118 0.09 -11.04 -23.42
CA GLY A 118 1.28 -10.72 -24.22
C GLY A 118 1.91 -9.35 -23.96
N TYR A 119 1.45 -8.58 -22.96
CA TYR A 119 2.01 -7.25 -22.67
C TYR A 119 3.30 -7.29 -21.86
N LEU A 120 3.55 -8.40 -21.14
CA LEU A 120 4.71 -8.56 -20.27
C LEU A 120 5.44 -9.86 -20.61
N LYS A 121 6.76 -9.84 -20.49
CA LYS A 121 7.63 -11.01 -20.59
C LYS A 121 8.21 -11.36 -19.22
N GLN A 122 8.30 -12.66 -18.95
CA GLN A 122 9.03 -13.18 -17.80
C GLN A 122 10.54 -13.12 -18.08
N GLY A 123 11.27 -12.43 -17.23
CA GLY A 123 12.72 -12.38 -17.23
C GLY A 123 13.35 -13.41 -16.28
N GLN A 124 14.63 -13.20 -15.99
CA GLN A 124 15.39 -14.05 -15.06
C GLN A 124 14.87 -13.93 -13.62
N LEU A 125 15.25 -14.90 -12.79
CA LEU A 125 15.03 -14.83 -11.35
C LEU A 125 16.04 -13.87 -10.72
N ARG A 126 15.56 -12.84 -10.02
CA ARG A 126 16.35 -11.98 -9.13
C ARG A 126 15.87 -12.24 -7.70
N ASN A 127 16.79 -12.60 -6.79
CA ASN A 127 16.45 -12.90 -5.39
C ASN A 127 15.28 -13.89 -5.23
N ARG A 128 15.29 -15.00 -5.98
CA ARG A 128 14.22 -16.02 -6.03
C ARG A 128 12.85 -15.51 -6.51
N MET A 129 12.76 -14.27 -6.99
CA MET A 129 11.55 -13.69 -7.58
C MET A 129 11.71 -13.50 -9.09
N ARG A 130 10.62 -13.69 -9.84
CA ARG A 130 10.62 -13.45 -11.29
C ARG A 130 10.65 -11.95 -11.56
N VAL A 131 11.60 -11.52 -12.36
CA VAL A 131 11.63 -10.17 -12.92
C VAL A 131 10.66 -10.10 -14.09
N TRP A 132 9.85 -9.05 -14.13
CA TRP A 132 8.91 -8.78 -15.20
C TRP A 132 9.42 -7.61 -16.04
N ARG A 133 9.20 -7.67 -17.35
CA ARG A 133 9.54 -6.61 -18.30
C ARG A 133 8.37 -6.38 -19.26
N VAL A 134 8.28 -5.19 -19.83
CA VAL A 134 7.37 -4.94 -20.96
C VAL A 134 7.84 -5.78 -22.15
N ALA A 135 6.89 -6.37 -22.87
CA ALA A 135 7.16 -7.27 -23.99
C ALA A 135 7.81 -6.56 -25.18
#